data_AF-A0AAV2WQ67-F1
#
_entry.id   AF-A0AAV2WQ67-F1
#
_cell.length_a   1.000
_cell.length_b   1.000
_cell.length_c   1.000
_cell.angle_alpha   90.00
_cell.angle_beta   90.00
_cell.angle_gamma   90.00
#
_symmetry.space_group_name_H-M   'P 1'
#
loop_
_entity.id
_entity.type
_entity.pdbx_description
1 polymer ?
#
loop_
_entity_poly.entity_id
_entity_poly.type
_entity_poly.pdbx_seq_one_letter_code
_entity_poly.pdbx_strand_id
1 'polypeptide(L)'
;MGYIDSARMDVTVILGAAQRYDSVAGLLDDAAGRAHMVFGAAGAGREYADCGALVQRVVTETVGQLRSWAAANREIASSLRISAADYADIDARAARRIG
;
A
#
# COMPACT_ATOMS: atom_id res chain seq x y z
N MET A 1 35.32 18.78 -13.64
CA MET A 1 34.92 17.43 -14.09
C MET A 1 34.19 16.79 -12.92
N GLY A 2 32.87 16.96 -12.87
CA GLY A 2 32.05 16.56 -11.72
C GLY A 2 31.95 15.05 -11.67
N TYR A 3 32.68 14.45 -10.73
CA TYR A 3 32.36 13.12 -10.24
C TYR A 3 30.94 13.25 -9.69
N ILE A 4 29.94 12.83 -10.47
CA ILE A 4 28.64 12.56 -9.87
C ILE A 4 28.98 11.46 -8.89
N ASP A 5 29.07 11.82 -7.61
CA ASP A 5 28.77 10.92 -6.53
C ASP A 5 27.35 10.44 -6.82
N SER A 6 27.23 9.51 -7.77
CA SER A 6 26.01 8.81 -8.08
C SER A 6 25.84 7.94 -6.87
N ALA A 7 25.27 8.56 -5.83
CA ALA A 7 24.91 7.98 -4.56
C ALA A 7 24.40 6.59 -4.88
N ARG A 8 25.25 5.59 -4.61
CA ARG A 8 25.02 4.22 -5.04
C ARG A 8 23.72 3.82 -4.37
N MET A 9 22.65 3.82 -5.15
CA MET A 9 21.31 3.65 -4.64
C MET A 9 21.28 2.25 -4.05
N ASP A 10 21.18 2.14 -2.73
CA ASP A 10 21.16 0.83 -2.08
C ASP A 10 19.81 0.16 -2.39
N VAL A 11 19.82 -0.63 -3.45
CA VAL A 11 18.69 -1.44 -3.93
C VAL A 11 18.06 -2.24 -2.79
N THR A 12 18.87 -2.70 -1.82
CA THR A 12 18.39 -3.44 -0.65
C THR A 12 17.51 -2.58 0.25
N VAL A 13 17.92 -1.33 0.50
CA VAL A 13 17.15 -0.37 1.31
C VAL A 13 15.81 -0.04 0.65
N ILE A 14 15.78 0.11 -0.67
CA ILE A 14 14.55 0.42 -1.42
C ILE A 14 13.60 -0.77 -1.47
N LEU A 15 14.12 -1.97 -1.70
CA LEU A 15 13.32 -3.19 -1.63
C LEU A 15 12.75 -3.40 -0.21
N GLY A 16 13.52 -3.07 0.83
CA GLY A 16 13.05 -3.06 2.21
C GLY A 16 11.93 -2.03 2.46
N ALA A 17 12.03 -0.85 1.88
CA ALA A 17 10.96 0.16 1.93
C ALA A 17 9.71 -0.32 1.20
N ALA A 18 9.83 -0.89 0.00
CA ALA A 18 8.72 -1.48 -0.75
C ALA A 18 8.02 -2.60 0.04
N GLN A 19 8.78 -3.49 0.69
CA GLN A 19 8.21 -4.54 1.55
C GLN A 19 7.44 -3.96 2.74
N ARG A 20 7.91 -2.84 3.31
CA ARG A 20 7.20 -2.15 4.40
C ARG A 20 5.86 -1.59 3.93
N TYR A 21 5.81 -0.98 2.73
CA TYR A 21 4.56 -0.51 2.13
C TYR A 21 3.57 -1.65 1.89
N ASP A 22 4.01 -2.79 1.38
CA ASP A 22 3.13 -3.96 1.21
C ASP A 22 2.64 -4.53 2.54
N SER A 23 3.49 -4.52 3.57
CA SER A 23 3.10 -4.96 4.92
C SER A 23 1.99 -4.08 5.49
N VAL A 24 2.11 -2.75 5.31
CA VAL A 24 1.06 -1.80 5.70
C VAL A 24 -0.22 -2.02 4.89
N ALA A 25 -0.10 -2.25 3.57
CA ALA A 25 -1.26 -2.56 2.74
C ALA A 25 -2.00 -3.82 3.21
N GLY A 26 -1.27 -4.88 3.59
CA GLY A 26 -1.83 -6.09 4.18
C GLY A 26 -2.58 -5.83 5.48
N LEU A 27 -1.99 -5.06 6.40
CA LEU A 27 -2.64 -4.69 7.66
C LEU A 27 -3.94 -3.89 7.46
N LEU A 28 -3.96 -2.99 6.47
CA LEU A 28 -5.14 -2.20 6.11
C LEU A 28 -6.25 -3.07 5.53
N ASP A 29 -5.92 -4.02 4.65
CA ASP A 29 -6.90 -4.96 4.10
C ASP A 29 -7.46 -5.91 5.15
N ASP A 30 -6.62 -6.39 6.07
CA ASP A 30 -7.05 -7.21 7.19
C ASP A 30 -7.99 -6.44 8.13
N ALA A 31 -7.67 -5.17 8.42
CA ALA A 31 -8.53 -4.29 9.19
C ALA A 31 -9.87 -4.04 8.49
N ALA A 32 -9.84 -3.79 7.18
CA ALA A 32 -11.02 -3.61 6.35
C ALA A 32 -11.89 -4.89 6.31
N GLY A 33 -11.28 -6.07 6.26
CA GLY A 33 -11.97 -7.36 6.32
C GLY A 33 -12.70 -7.59 7.64
N ARG A 34 -12.07 -7.23 8.77
CA ARG A 34 -12.68 -7.34 10.10
C ARG A 34 -13.79 -6.32 10.37
N ALA A 35 -13.76 -5.16 9.69
CA ALA A 35 -14.76 -4.11 9.83
C ALA A 35 -16.10 -4.41 9.13
N HIS A 36 -16.24 -5.55 8.44
CA HIS A 36 -17.49 -5.98 7.82
C HIS A 36 -18.50 -6.49 8.87
N MET A 37 -18.96 -5.60 9.74
CA MET A 37 -20.11 -5.84 10.61
C MET A 37 -21.38 -5.34 9.92
N VAL A 38 -22.42 -6.19 9.89
CA VAL A 38 -23.72 -5.84 9.29
C VAL A 38 -24.57 -5.12 10.33
N PHE A 39 -24.59 -3.79 10.25
CA PHE A 39 -25.48 -2.93 11.05
C PHE A 39 -26.79 -2.67 10.28
N GLY A 40 -27.49 -3.75 9.90
CA GLY A 40 -28.79 -3.66 9.23
C GLY A 40 -29.96 -3.65 10.22
N ALA A 41 -31.17 -3.36 9.73
CA ALA A 41 -32.41 -3.43 10.51
C ALA A 41 -32.65 -4.81 11.19
N ALA A 42 -31.99 -5.86 10.71
CA ALA A 42 -31.99 -7.18 11.33
C ALA A 42 -31.20 -7.26 12.66
N GLY A 43 -30.24 -6.36 12.90
CA GLY A 43 -29.42 -6.31 14.11
C GLY A 43 -29.76 -5.19 15.09
N ALA A 44 -30.30 -4.06 14.63
CA ALA A 44 -30.58 -2.88 15.46
C ALA A 44 -31.99 -2.84 16.08
N GLY A 45 -32.90 -3.71 15.64
CA GLY A 45 -34.33 -3.61 15.98
C GLY A 45 -35.02 -2.48 15.19
N ARG A 46 -36.33 -2.61 14.95
CA ARG A 46 -37.08 -1.70 14.05
C ARG A 46 -37.03 -0.23 14.48
N GLU A 47 -36.83 0.07 15.76
CA GLU A 47 -36.74 1.44 16.29
C GLU A 47 -35.40 2.13 15.96
N TYR A 48 -34.34 1.37 15.68
CA TYR A 48 -33.01 1.93 15.40
C TYR A 48 -32.57 1.66 13.95
N ALA A 49 -33.50 1.36 13.05
CA ALA A 49 -33.20 1.08 11.65
C ALA A 49 -32.46 2.23 10.96
N ASP A 50 -32.85 3.48 11.23
CA ASP A 50 -32.19 4.67 10.67
C ASP A 50 -30.78 4.87 11.24
N CYS A 51 -30.61 4.69 12.55
CA CYS A 51 -29.30 4.72 13.20
C CYS A 51 -28.38 3.61 12.70
N GLY A 52 -28.91 2.39 12.54
CA GLY A 52 -28.18 1.26 11.97
C GLY A 52 -27.74 1.53 10.52
N ALA A 53 -28.64 2.08 9.69
CA ALA A 53 -28.31 2.46 8.32
C ALA A 53 -27.22 3.54 8.23
N LEU A 54 -27.21 4.51 9.16
CA LEU A 54 -26.15 5.51 9.27
C LEU A 54 -24.81 4.87 9.64
N VAL A 55 -24.78 4.01 10.66
CA VAL A 55 -23.57 3.28 11.06
C VAL A 55 -23.04 2.41 9.93
N GLN A 56 -23.92 1.64 9.27
CA GLN A 56 -23.57 0.82 8.12
C GLN A 56 -22.94 1.65 7.00
N ARG A 57 -23.48 2.84 6.72
CA ARG A 57 -22.95 3.75 5.69
C ARG A 57 -21.55 4.23 6.06
N VAL A 58 -21.37 4.77 7.28
CA VAL A 58 -20.08 5.30 7.74
C VAL A 58 -19.00 4.21 7.79
N VAL A 59 -19.36 3.01 8.26
CA VAL A 59 -18.46 1.85 8.26
C VAL A 59 -18.08 1.46 6.83
N THR A 60 -19.04 1.38 5.91
CA THR A 60 -18.79 1.04 4.51
C THR A 60 -17.87 2.06 3.84
N GLU A 61 -18.08 3.36 4.09
CA GLU A 61 -17.24 4.44 3.58
C GLU A 61 -15.81 4.34 4.13
N THR A 62 -15.67 4.14 5.44
CA THR A 62 -14.37 3.99 6.11
C THR A 62 -13.60 2.79 5.58
N VAL A 63 -14.28 1.65 5.38
CA VAL A 63 -13.70 0.44 4.77
C VAL A 63 -13.24 0.72 3.34
N GLY A 64 -14.02 1.49 2.56
CA GLY A 64 -13.63 1.94 1.24
C GLY A 64 -12.34 2.77 1.26
N GLN A 65 -12.24 3.72 2.18
CA GLN A 65 -11.05 4.55 2.35
C GLN A 65 -9.81 3.72 2.74
N LEU A 66 -9.95 2.75 3.66
CA LEU A 66 -8.87 1.84 4.03
C LEU A 66 -8.36 1.02 2.84
N ARG A 67 -9.26 0.50 2.00
CA ARG A 67 -8.89 -0.25 0.79
C ARG A 67 -8.18 0.62 -0.24
N SER A 68 -8.66 1.85 -0.45
CA SER A 68 -7.99 2.82 -1.33
C SER A 68 -6.58 3.14 -0.82
N TRP A 69 -6.41 3.28 0.50
CA TRP A 69 -5.09 3.50 1.09
C TRP A 69 -4.19 2.26 0.92
N ALA A 70 -4.70 1.05 1.13
CA ALA A 70 -3.96 -0.18 0.88
C ALA A 70 -3.49 -0.28 -0.59
N ALA A 71 -4.36 0.08 -1.55
CA ALA A 71 -4.01 0.12 -2.96
C ALA A 71 -2.90 1.14 -3.26
N ALA A 72 -2.97 2.34 -2.70
CA ALA A 72 -1.93 3.36 -2.85
C ALA A 72 -0.57 2.91 -2.28
N ASN A 73 -0.57 2.21 -1.14
CA ASN A 73 0.67 1.65 -0.58
C ASN A 73 1.30 0.60 -1.53
N ARG A 74 0.47 -0.26 -2.14
CA ARG A 74 0.95 -1.24 -3.14
C ARG A 74 1.50 -0.58 -4.39
N GLU A 75 0.87 0.50 -4.84
CA GLU A 75 1.34 1.28 -5.98
C GLU A 75 2.73 1.87 -5.69
N ILE A 76 2.93 2.48 -4.52
CA ILE A 76 4.24 2.99 -4.08
C ILE A 76 5.27 1.85 -4.03
N ALA A 77 4.91 0.70 -3.44
CA ALA A 77 5.80 -0.46 -3.38
C ALA A 77 6.19 -0.96 -4.78
N SER A 78 5.25 -0.97 -5.72
CA SER A 78 5.49 -1.32 -7.12
C SER A 78 6.46 -0.35 -7.80
N SER A 79 6.22 0.96 -7.68
CA SER A 79 7.10 1.99 -8.24
C SER A 79 8.53 1.87 -7.70
N LEU A 80 8.69 1.64 -6.39
CA LEU A 80 10.00 1.45 -5.77
C LEU A 80 10.74 0.24 -6.35
N ARG A 81 10.04 -0.89 -6.59
CA ARG A 81 10.64 -2.08 -7.20
C ARG A 81 11.06 -1.85 -8.65
N ILE A 82 10.23 -1.17 -9.43
CA ILE A 82 10.54 -0.82 -10.83
C ILE A 82 11.81 0.04 -10.86
N SER A 83 11.86 1.12 -10.06
CA SER A 83 13.05 1.98 -9.99
C SER A 83 14.30 1.23 -9.53
N ALA A 84 14.18 0.32 -8.57
CA ALA A 84 15.29 -0.50 -8.10
C ALA A 84 15.80 -1.48 -9.17
N ALA A 85 14.90 -2.08 -9.95
CA ALA A 85 15.25 -2.98 -11.05
C ALA A 85 15.94 -2.23 -12.19
N ASP A 86 15.44 -1.05 -12.55
CA ASP A 86 16.06 -0.19 -13.57
C ASP A 86 17.48 0.22 -13.17
N TYR A 87 17.68 0.59 -11.90
CA TYR A 87 19.00 0.95 -11.39
C TYR A 87 19.98 -0.23 -11.42
N ALA A 88 19.53 -1.43 -11.05
CA ALA A 88 20.36 -2.64 -11.09
C ALA A 88 20.76 -3.04 -12.53
N ASP A 89 19.87 -2.88 -13.51
CA ASP A 89 20.19 -3.15 -14.92
C ASP A 89 21.19 -2.13 -15.48
N ILE A 90 21.06 -0.85 -15.12
CA ILE A 90 22.03 0.20 -15.48
C ILE A 90 23.42 -0.12 -14.89
N ASP A 91 23.50 -0.49 -13.61
CA ASP A 91 24.76 -0.86 -12.94
C ASP A 91 25.41 -2.09 -13.61
N ALA A 92 24.61 -3.13 -13.92
CA ALA A 92 25.10 -4.32 -14.60
C ALA A 92 25.59 -4.06 -16.04
N ARG A 93 24.96 -3.12 -16.77
CA ARG A 93 25.42 -2.67 -18.08
C ARG A 93 26.71 -1.87 -17.99
N ALA A 94 26.84 -1.00 -17.00
CA ALA A 94 28.06 -0.23 -16.74
C ALA A 94 29.24 -1.17 -16.39
N ALA A 95 29.03 -2.12 -15.49
CA ALA A 95 30.05 -3.09 -15.08
C ALA A 95 30.59 -3.91 -16.27
N ARG A 96 29.70 -4.35 -17.18
CA ARG A 96 30.08 -5.09 -18.41
C ARG A 96 30.88 -4.27 -19.43
N ARG A 97 30.89 -2.94 -19.33
CA ARG A 97 31.60 -2.05 -20.27
C ARG A 97 32.99 -1.66 -19.77
N ILE A 98 33.25 -1.82 -18.47
CA ILE A 98 34.48 -1.38 -17.81
C ILE A 98 35.39 -2.59 -17.49
N GLY A 99 34.84 -3.79 -17.37
CA GLY A 99 35.60 -5.06 -17.31
C GLY A 99 35.93 -5.60 -18.69
#